data_AF-A0A1J4SBW6-F1
#
_entry.id   AF-A0A1J4SBW6-F1
#
_cell.length_a   1.000
_cell.length_b   1.000
_cell.length_c   1.000
_cell.angle_alpha   90.00
_cell.angle_beta   90.00
_cell.angle_gamma   90.00
#
_symmetry.space_group_name_H-M   'P 1'
#
loop_
_entity.id
_entity.type
_entity.pdbx_description
1 polymer ?
#
loop_
_entity_poly.entity_id
_entity_poly.type
_entity_poly.pdbx_seq_one_letter_code
_entity_poly.pdbx_strand_id
1 'polypeptide(L)' 'MSASQTLPDFQQYLLSRRLVPEKSVTFYDYWANRHLTFSKRLKNADAAEALRLFLKDLQSRENIVGLMAKITR' A
#
# COMPACT_ATOMS: atom_id res chain seq x y z
N MET A 1 -10.14 -10.43 -9.93
CA MET A 1 -10.09 -8.96 -9.75
C MET A 1 -10.79 -8.65 -8.45
N SER A 2 -10.08 -8.57 -7.33
CA SER A 2 -10.69 -8.20 -6.03
C SER A 2 -10.92 -6.70 -6.03
N ALA A 3 -12.17 -6.28 -5.88
CA ALA A 3 -12.60 -4.89 -5.83
C ALA A 3 -11.61 -4.05 -5.01
N SER A 4 -11.00 -3.06 -5.64
CA SER A 4 -10.24 -2.03 -4.96
C SER A 4 -11.20 -1.36 -3.98
N GLN A 5 -11.19 -1.80 -2.73
CA GLN A 5 -11.88 -1.14 -1.63
C GLN A 5 -11.27 0.25 -1.52
N THR A 6 -11.89 1.22 -2.18
CA THR A 6 -11.56 2.63 -1.98
C THR A 6 -11.84 2.97 -0.52
N LEU A 7 -11.12 3.95 0.04
CA LEU A 7 -11.38 4.47 1.39
C LEU A 7 -12.00 5.88 1.25
N PRO A 8 -13.33 6.00 1.08
CA PRO A 8 -13.96 7.28 0.73
C PRO A 8 -13.66 8.38 1.74
N ASP A 9 -13.71 8.04 3.03
CA ASP A 9 -13.42 8.97 4.12
C ASP A 9 -11.95 9.45 4.09
N PHE A 10 -11.03 8.57 3.71
CA PHE A 10 -9.61 8.91 3.58
C PHE A 10 -9.37 9.80 2.35
N GLN A 11 -10.02 9.51 1.21
CA GLN A 11 -9.97 10.36 0.03
C GLN A 11 -10.52 11.77 0.34
N GLN A 12 -11.66 11.86 1.03
CA GLN A 12 -12.26 13.13 1.46
C GLN A 12 -11.34 13.87 2.45
N TYR A 13 -10.70 13.16 3.37
CA TYR A 13 -9.72 13.75 4.28
C TYR A 13 -8.54 14.38 3.54
N LEU A 14 -7.99 13.68 2.53
CA LEU A 14 -6.88 14.19 1.71
C LEU A 14 -7.28 15.45 0.92
N LEU A 15 -8.47 15.44 0.31
CA LEU A 15 -8.99 16.54 -0.50
C LEU A 15 -9.35 17.78 0.34
N SER A 16 -10.12 17.59 1.41
CA SER A 16 -10.59 18.69 2.26
C SER A 16 -9.44 19.48 2.90
N ARG A 17 -8.33 18.80 3.19
CA ARG A 17 -7.12 19.39 3.76
C ARG A 17 -6.06 19.76 2.73
N ARG A 18 -6.32 19.51 1.45
CA ARG A 18 -5.37 19.74 0.34
C ARG A 18 -3.99 19.13 0.60
N LEU A 19 -3.94 17.96 1.22
CA LEU A 19 -2.68 17.29 1.59
C LEU A 19 -1.94 16.76 0.37
N VAL A 20 -2.68 16.46 -0.71
CA VAL A 20 -2.14 15.96 -1.97
C VAL A 20 -2.91 16.58 -3.14
N PRO A 21 -2.31 16.69 -4.34
CA PRO A 21 -3.05 17.05 -5.55
C PRO A 21 -4.21 16.09 -5.82
N GLU A 22 -5.35 16.60 -6.28
CA GLU A 22 -6.56 15.80 -6.55
C GLU A 22 -6.28 14.60 -7.46
N LYS A 23 -5.49 14.80 -8.52
CA LYS A 23 -5.04 13.75 -9.45
C LYS A 23 -4.27 12.59 -8.80
N SER A 24 -3.75 12.79 -7.59
CA SER A 24 -2.96 11.80 -6.85
C SER A 24 -3.74 11.11 -5.74
N VAL A 25 -4.96 11.54 -5.41
CA VAL A 25 -5.75 10.99 -4.30
C VAL A 25 -5.92 9.48 -4.42
N THR A 26 -6.26 8.98 -5.60
CA THR A 26 -6.41 7.54 -5.87
C THR A 26 -5.10 6.77 -5.66
N PHE A 27 -3.95 7.38 -5.93
CA PHE A 27 -2.65 6.76 -5.68
C PHE A 27 -2.39 6.58 -4.19
N TYR A 28 -2.65 7.60 -3.38
CA TYR A 28 -2.49 7.51 -1.93
C TYR A 28 -3.52 6.56 -1.29
N ASP A 29 -4.77 6.61 -1.75
CA ASP A 29 -5.84 5.71 -1.33
C ASP A 29 -5.48 4.24 -1.56
N TYR A 30 -4.94 3.93 -2.74
CA TYR A 30 -4.45 2.60 -3.10
C TYR A 30 -3.39 2.09 -2.11
N TRP A 31 -2.36 2.90 -1.84
CA TRP A 31 -1.27 2.51 -0.94
C TRP A 31 -1.74 2.38 0.51
N ALA A 32 -2.60 3.30 0.97
CA ALA A 32 -3.19 3.23 2.30
C ALA A 32 -4.01 1.95 2.48
N ASN A 33 -4.88 1.62 1.51
CA ASN A 33 -5.67 0.39 1.57
C ASN A 33 -4.78 -0.86 1.53
N ARG A 34 -3.74 -0.87 0.70
CA ARG A 34 -2.78 -1.98 0.63
C ARG A 34 -2.05 -2.20 1.96
N HIS A 35 -1.59 -1.12 2.59
CA HIS A 35 -0.96 -1.16 3.91
C HIS A 35 -1.93 -1.62 5.01
N LEU A 36 -3.17 -1.10 5.02
CA LEU A 36 -4.19 -1.50 6.00
C LEU A 36 -4.54 -2.99 5.87
N THR A 37 -4.72 -3.47 4.64
CA THR A 37 -5.01 -4.89 4.35
C THR A 37 -3.86 -5.80 4.79
N PHE A 38 -2.61 -5.37 4.58
CA PHE A 38 -1.44 -6.07 5.07
C PHE A 38 -1.41 -6.11 6.61
N SER A 39 -1.56 -4.95 7.24
CA SER A 39 -1.47 -4.77 8.70
C SER A 39 -2.54 -5.56 9.45
N LYS A 40 -3.76 -5.69 8.91
CA LYS A 40 -4.83 -6.52 9.50
C LYS A 40 -4.44 -7.98 9.73
N ARG A 41 -3.41 -8.48 9.03
CA ARG A 41 -2.91 -9.86 9.16
C ARG A 41 -1.86 -10.00 10.26
N LEU A 42 -1.28 -8.90 10.71
CA LEU A 42 -0.26 -8.87 11.76
C LEU A 42 -0.95 -8.79 13.12
N LYS A 43 -0.98 -9.91 13.85
CA LYS A 43 -1.45 -9.90 15.24
C LYS A 43 -0.38 -9.24 16.11
N ASN A 44 -0.76 -8.23 16.90
CA ASN A 44 0.07 -7.56 17.91
C ASN A 44 1.29 -6.77 17.38
N ALA A 45 1.35 -6.44 16.10
CA ALA A 45 2.34 -5.48 15.61
C ALA A 45 1.87 -4.06 15.89
N ASP A 46 2.74 -3.23 16.46
CA ASP A 46 2.51 -1.79 16.50
C ASP A 46 2.62 -1.18 15.08
N ALA A 47 2.25 0.10 14.95
CA ALA A 47 2.24 0.78 13.67
C ALA A 47 3.62 0.86 12.99
N ALA A 48 4.70 1.00 13.78
CA ALA A 48 6.05 1.12 13.23
C ALA A 48 6.56 -0.23 12.73
N GLU A 49 6.31 -1.31 13.49
CA GLU A 49 6.67 -2.67 13.08
C GLU A 49 5.83 -3.13 11.89
N ALA A 50 4.53 -2.82 11.87
CA ALA A 50 3.66 -3.11 10.72
C ALA A 50 4.17 -2.43 9.45
N LEU A 51 4.55 -1.15 9.53
CA LEU A 51 5.13 -0.41 8.41
C LEU A 51 6.46 -1.02 7.95
N ARG A 52 7.36 -1.36 8.88
CA ARG A 52 8.65 -1.99 8.56
C ARG A 52 8.47 -3.32 7.85
N LEU A 53 7.56 -4.16 8.33
CA LEU A 53 7.23 -5.45 7.73
C LEU A 53 6.59 -5.28 6.35
N PHE A 54 5.74 -4.27 6.17
CA PHE A 54 5.13 -3.96 4.88
C PHE A 54 6.17 -3.56 3.83
N LEU A 55 7.10 -2.66 4.17
CA LEU A 55 8.19 -2.25 3.27
C LEU A 55 9.08 -3.45 2.89
N LYS A 56 9.36 -4.35 3.85
CA LYS A 56 10.11 -5.59 3.58
C LYS A 56 9.36 -6.53 2.63
N ASP A 57 8.03 -6.69 2.79
CA ASP A 57 7.19 -7.47 1.87
C ASP A 57 7.25 -6.87 0.44
N LEU A 58 7.12 -5.56 0.31
CA LEU A 58 7.22 -4.88 -1.00
C LEU A 58 8.58 -5.12 -1.68
N GLN A 59 9.68 -4.91 -0.96
CA GLN A 59 11.03 -5.13 -1.49
C GLN A 59 11.25 -6.60 -1.91
N SER A 60 10.75 -7.55 -1.14
CA SER A 60 10.89 -8.98 -1.48
C SER A 60 10.15 -9.34 -2.78
N ARG A 61 8.98 -8.75 -3.04
CA ARG A 61 8.23 -8.95 -4.27
C ARG A 61 8.93 -8.33 -5.48
N GLU A 62 9.49 -7.13 -5.35
CA GLU A 62 10.28 -6.50 -6.43
C GLU A 62 11.50 -7.33 -6.79
N ASN A 63 12.20 -7.86 -5.78
CA ASN A 63 13.35 -8.74 -5.98
C ASN A 63 12.95 -10.04 -6.71
N ILE A 64 11.79 -10.61 -6.39
CA ILE A 64 11.25 -11.79 -7.09
C ILE A 64 10.90 -11.44 -8.56
N VAL A 65 10.24 -10.31 -8.81
CA VAL A 65 9.94 -9.87 -10.19
C VAL A 65 11.22 -9.65 -10.99
N GLY A 66 12.23 -9.01 -10.39
CA GLY A 66 13.53 -8.80 -11.02
C GLY A 66 14.29 -10.11 -11.28
N LEU A 67 14.18 -11.09 -10.38
CA LEU A 67 14.79 -12.41 -10.55
C LEU A 67 14.10 -13.23 -11.65
N MET A 68 12.76 -13.23 -11.69
CA MET A 68 11.97 -13.92 -12.72
C MET A 68 12.24 -13.34 -14.12
N ALA A 69 12.38 -12.01 -14.22
CA ALA A 69 12.73 -11.33 -15.48
C ALA A 69 14.13 -11.73 -15.99
N LYS A 70 15.07 -12.08 -15.09
CA LYS A 70 16.42 -12.53 -15.46
C LYS A 70 16.48 -14.00 -15.89
N ILE A 71 15.66 -14.87 -15.30
CA ILE A 71 15.64 -16.32 -15.61
C ILE A 71 14.92 -16.61 -16.94
N THR A 72 14.05 -15.69 -17.40
CA THR A 72 13.26 -15.86 -18.63
C THR A 72 13.96 -15.27 -19.87
N ARG A 73 15.21 -14.80 -19.75
CA ARG A 73 16.07 -14.34 -20.86
C ARG A 73 17.22 -15.31 -21.06
#